data_AF-A0AAU9ING1-F1
#
_entry.id   AF-A0AAU9ING1-F1
#
_cell.length_a   1.000
_cell.length_b   1.000
_cell.length_c   1.000
_cell.angle_alpha   90.00
_cell.angle_beta   90.00
_cell.angle_gamma   90.00
#
_symmetry.space_group_name_H-M   'P 1'
#
loop_
_entity.id
_entity.type
_entity.pdbx_description
1 polymer ?
#
loop_
_entity_poly.entity_id
_entity_poly.type
_entity_poly.pdbx_seq_one_letter_code
_entity_poly.pdbx_strand_id
1 'polypeptide(L)'
;MEQLDEWSQVNSELNKSCEDRKPRFVLFVEKWNPFSLHAARIFQKLKAESTEKDIFIVDADKLFSIASGFGVIGTPALVVFFRGMPIKIKRRGWEEDIKYVGIASEDNYSKIVSMGREQAITGNPLICD
;
A
#
# COMPACT_ATOMS: atom_id res chain seq x y z
N MET A 1 5.52 11.88 -15.31
CA MET A 1 5.04 10.87 -14.34
C MET A 1 6.28 10.13 -13.86
N GLU A 2 6.57 10.22 -12.57
CA GLU A 2 7.76 9.60 -11.98
C GLU A 2 7.76 8.08 -12.18
N GLN A 3 8.95 7.50 -12.03
CA GLN A 3 9.20 6.08 -12.18
C GLN A 3 8.43 5.30 -11.10
N LEU A 4 7.49 4.44 -11.52
CA LEU A 4 6.84 3.47 -10.65
C LEU A 4 7.84 2.37 -10.27
N ASP A 5 7.65 1.77 -9.10
CA ASP A 5 8.47 0.68 -8.60
C ASP A 5 8.21 -0.61 -9.38
N GLU A 6 9.28 -1.36 -9.64
CA GLU A 6 9.21 -2.69 -10.24
C GLU A 6 8.86 -3.74 -9.19
N TRP A 7 8.06 -4.74 -9.55
CA TRP A 7 7.64 -5.77 -8.60
C TRP A 7 8.80 -6.58 -8.01
N SER A 8 9.87 -6.78 -8.78
CA SER A 8 11.08 -7.46 -8.29
C SER A 8 11.70 -6.75 -7.07
N GLN A 9 11.67 -5.42 -7.06
CA GLN A 9 12.09 -4.61 -5.93
C GLN A 9 11.12 -4.76 -4.76
N VAL A 10 9.81 -4.70 -5.01
CA VAL A 10 8.79 -4.90 -3.97
C VAL A 10 8.97 -6.26 -3.31
N ASN A 11 9.07 -7.33 -4.09
CA ASN A 11 9.21 -8.69 -3.58
C ASN A 11 10.48 -8.88 -2.75
N SER A 12 11.59 -8.27 -3.15
CA SER A 12 12.83 -8.25 -2.35
C SER A 12 12.62 -7.60 -0.98
N GLU A 13 11.91 -6.47 -0.95
CA GLU A 13 11.62 -5.74 0.30
C GLU A 13 10.55 -6.43 1.16
N LEU A 14 9.60 -7.13 0.55
CA LEU A 14 8.66 -8.01 1.26
C LEU A 14 9.39 -9.15 1.98
N ASN A 15 10.40 -9.77 1.35
CA ASN A 15 11.22 -10.79 2.00
C ASN A 15 12.03 -10.21 3.18
N LYS A 16 12.60 -9.01 3.02
CA LYS A 16 13.31 -8.31 4.12
C LYS A 16 12.40 -7.93 5.28
N SER A 17 11.11 -7.69 5.03
CA SER A 17 10.14 -7.39 6.09
C SER A 17 9.99 -8.51 7.12
N CYS A 18 10.37 -9.74 6.76
CA CYS A 18 10.45 -10.87 7.69
C CYS A 18 11.56 -10.72 8.73
N GLU A 19 12.66 -10.05 8.34
CA GLU A 19 13.86 -9.85 9.17
C GLU A 19 13.73 -8.58 10.02
N ASP A 20 13.43 -7.45 9.40
CA ASP A 20 13.42 -6.15 10.07
C ASP A 20 12.14 -5.86 10.86
N ARG A 21 11.10 -6.69 10.66
CA ARG A 21 9.78 -6.55 11.30
C ARG A 21 9.18 -5.16 11.10
N LYS A 22 9.38 -4.57 9.93
CA LYS A 22 8.73 -3.32 9.51
C LYS A 22 7.69 -3.62 8.44
N PRO A 23 6.55 -2.89 8.42
CA PRO A 23 5.57 -3.07 7.35
C PRO A 23 6.09 -2.57 6.00
N ARG A 24 5.40 -2.95 4.93
CA ARG A 24 5.61 -2.47 3.57
C ARG A 24 4.26 -2.06 2.99
N PHE A 25 4.20 -0.89 2.37
CA PHE A 25 3.00 -0.30 1.79
C PHE A 25 3.11 -0.38 0.28
N VAL A 26 2.18 -1.07 -0.36
CA VAL A 26 2.18 -1.24 -1.82
C VAL A 26 0.90 -0.62 -2.37
N LEU A 27 1.05 0.50 -3.08
CA LEU A 27 -0.03 1.17 -3.79
C LEU A 27 -0.07 0.70 -5.25
N PHE A 28 -1.13 -0.02 -5.61
CA PHE A 28 -1.45 -0.39 -6.99
C PHE A 28 -2.17 0.77 -7.68
N VAL A 29 -1.63 1.21 -8.82
CA VAL A 29 -2.16 2.34 -9.59
C VAL A 29 -2.23 2.02 -11.08
N GLU A 30 -3.23 2.58 -11.76
CA GLU A 30 -3.33 2.59 -13.22
C GLU A 30 -2.99 3.99 -13.74
N LYS A 31 -2.12 4.06 -14.76
CA LYS A 31 -1.61 5.35 -15.28
C LYS A 31 -2.67 6.18 -15.97
N TRP A 32 -3.71 5.53 -16.48
CA TRP A 32 -4.82 6.17 -17.19
C TRP A 32 -5.93 6.62 -16.22
N ASN A 33 -5.92 6.18 -14.96
CA ASN A 33 -6.95 6.50 -13.99
C ASN A 33 -6.57 7.76 -13.17
N PRO A 34 -7.35 8.86 -13.25
CA PRO A 34 -7.02 10.12 -12.57
C PRO A 34 -6.98 9.99 -11.04
N PHE A 35 -7.81 9.11 -10.46
CA PHE A 35 -7.80 8.86 -9.02
C PHE A 35 -6.52 8.16 -8.57
N SER A 36 -6.03 7.24 -9.40
CA SER A 36 -4.75 6.57 -9.22
C SER A 36 -3.57 7.54 -9.30
N LEU A 37 -3.58 8.47 -10.27
CA LEU A 37 -2.56 9.51 -10.39
C LEU A 37 -2.55 10.44 -9.18
N HIS A 38 -3.71 10.80 -8.65
CA HIS A 38 -3.82 11.61 -7.44
C HIS A 38 -3.23 10.90 -6.22
N ALA A 39 -3.61 9.64 -5.98
CA ALA A 39 -3.06 8.85 -4.88
C ALA A 39 -1.55 8.60 -5.03
N ALA A 40 -1.08 8.30 -6.24
CA ALA A 40 0.35 8.12 -6.53
C ALA A 40 1.16 9.35 -6.15
N ARG A 41 0.67 10.56 -6.46
CA ARG A 41 1.37 11.80 -6.10
C ARG A 41 1.50 11.99 -4.60
N ILE A 42 0.47 11.65 -3.83
CA ILE A 42 0.52 11.70 -2.36
C ILE A 42 1.54 10.68 -1.84
N PHE A 43 1.48 9.44 -2.31
CA PHE A 43 2.41 8.40 -1.87
C PHE A 43 3.86 8.66 -2.30
N GLN A 44 4.10 9.36 -3.42
CA GLN A 44 5.42 9.83 -3.82
C GLN A 44 6.00 10.81 -2.80
N LYS A 45 5.18 11.77 -2.35
CA LYS A 45 5.55 12.71 -1.30
C LYS A 45 5.88 11.98 0.01
N LEU A 46 4.98 11.09 0.46
CA LEU A 46 5.20 10.29 1.67
C LEU A 46 6.45 9.41 1.58
N LYS A 47 6.72 8.83 0.41
CA LYS A 47 7.94 8.05 0.15
C LYS A 47 9.19 8.90 0.19
N ALA A 48 9.16 10.13 -0.34
CA ALA A 48 10.29 11.05 -0.33
C ALA A 48 10.59 11.61 1.08
N GLU A 49 9.56 11.78 1.90
CA GLU A 49 9.68 12.24 3.30
C GLU A 49 10.06 11.12 4.26
N SER A 50 9.85 9.87 3.86
CA SER A 50 10.20 8.68 4.64
C SER A 50 11.71 8.42 4.61
N THR A 51 12.32 8.24 5.78
CA THR A 51 13.68 7.67 5.89
C THR A 51 13.66 6.15 5.73
N GLU A 52 12.48 5.53 5.76
CA GLU A 52 12.29 4.10 5.58
C GLU A 52 11.97 3.76 4.13
N LYS A 53 12.57 2.68 3.63
CA LYS A 53 12.24 2.13 2.31
C LYS A 53 11.04 1.20 2.41
N ASP A 54 9.90 1.75 2.79
CA ASP A 54 8.69 0.99 3.12
C ASP A 54 7.51 1.27 2.19
N ILE A 55 7.55 2.33 1.38
CA ILE A 55 6.48 2.70 0.45
C ILE A 55 6.85 2.38 -1.01
N PHE A 56 5.94 1.69 -1.70
CA PHE A 56 6.08 1.29 -3.10
C PHE A 56 4.82 1.64 -3.88
N ILE A 57 5.00 2.11 -5.11
CA ILE A 57 3.90 2.48 -6.01
C ILE A 57 4.11 1.72 -7.30
N VAL A 58 3.18 0.83 -7.64
CA VAL A 58 3.34 -0.13 -8.73
C VAL A 58 2.25 -0.01 -9.79
N ASP A 59 2.62 -0.35 -11.03
CA ASP A 59 1.73 -0.33 -12.19
C ASP A 59 0.81 -1.54 -12.19
N ALA A 60 -0.48 -1.34 -11.88
CA ALA A 60 -1.46 -2.42 -11.79
C ALA A 60 -1.75 -3.06 -13.16
N ASP A 61 -1.67 -2.29 -14.26
CA ASP A 61 -1.87 -2.82 -15.62
C ASP A 61 -0.78 -3.85 -15.96
N LYS A 62 0.48 -3.56 -15.60
CA LYS A 62 1.61 -4.47 -15.82
C LYS A 62 1.61 -5.67 -14.88
N LEU A 63 1.05 -5.51 -13.68
CA LEU A 63 1.07 -6.50 -12.61
C LEU A 63 -0.32 -7.12 -12.37
N PHE A 64 -1.16 -7.16 -13.40
CA PHE A 64 -2.56 -7.58 -13.30
C PHE A 64 -2.75 -8.90 -12.51
N SER A 65 -1.96 -9.94 -12.81
CA SER A 65 -2.07 -11.24 -12.13
C SER A 65 -1.73 -11.15 -10.63
N ILE A 66 -0.76 -10.31 -10.28
CA ILE A 66 -0.35 -10.08 -8.88
C ILE A 66 -1.43 -9.28 -8.16
N ALA A 67 -1.89 -8.18 -8.76
CA ALA A 67 -2.96 -7.34 -8.22
C ALA A 67 -4.24 -8.16 -7.98
N SER A 68 -4.64 -8.95 -8.97
CA SER A 68 -5.79 -9.86 -8.89
C SER A 68 -5.62 -10.92 -7.80
N GLY A 69 -4.40 -11.41 -7.56
CA GLY A 69 -4.09 -12.33 -6.46
C GLY A 69 -4.36 -11.75 -5.06
N PHE A 70 -4.32 -10.43 -4.92
CA PHE A 70 -4.74 -9.71 -3.70
C PHE A 70 -6.20 -9.21 -3.75
N GLY A 71 -6.96 -9.64 -4.76
CA GLY A 71 -8.34 -9.20 -4.99
C GLY A 71 -8.44 -7.73 -5.41
N VAL A 72 -7.35 -7.10 -5.86
CA VAL A 72 -7.37 -5.72 -6.38
C VAL A 72 -8.01 -5.72 -7.76
N ILE A 73 -9.30 -5.40 -7.78
CA ILE A 73 -10.12 -5.29 -9.00
C ILE A 73 -10.37 -3.84 -9.43
N GLY A 74 -9.97 -2.86 -8.61
CA GLY A 74 -10.09 -1.43 -8.90
C GLY A 74 -8.97 -0.65 -8.25
N THR A 75 -8.57 0.46 -8.87
CA THR A 75 -7.46 1.30 -8.43
C THR A 75 -7.92 2.74 -8.11
N PRO A 76 -7.22 3.50 -7.25
CA PRO A 76 -6.05 3.08 -6.48
C PRO A 76 -6.39 2.07 -5.38
N ALA A 77 -5.47 1.15 -5.11
CA ALA A 77 -5.60 0.18 -4.03
C ALA A 77 -4.30 0.05 -3.25
N LEU A 78 -4.37 0.25 -1.93
CA LEU A 78 -3.25 0.07 -1.02
C LEU A 78 -3.35 -1.30 -0.35
N VAL A 79 -2.26 -2.06 -0.39
CA VAL A 79 -2.08 -3.29 0.40
C VAL A 79 -0.92 -3.06 1.37
N VAL A 80 -1.14 -3.41 2.65
CA VAL A 80 -0.11 -3.32 3.67
C VAL A 80 0.38 -4.73 3.98
N PHE A 81 1.69 -4.92 3.95
CA PHE A 81 2.35 -6.19 4.24
C PHE A 81 3.13 -6.10 5.54
N PHE A 82 3.14 -7.19 6.30
CA PHE A 82 3.99 -7.40 7.46
C PHE A 82 4.55 -8.81 7.45
N ARG A 83 5.87 -8.95 7.54
CA ARG A 83 6.57 -10.24 7.42
C ARG A 83 6.17 -11.02 6.16
N GLY A 84 6.15 -10.31 5.03
CA GLY A 84 5.80 -10.86 3.72
C GLY A 84 4.31 -11.17 3.50
N MET A 85 3.47 -11.02 4.54
CA MET A 85 2.05 -11.36 4.47
C MET A 85 1.18 -10.10 4.47
N PRO A 86 0.11 -10.04 3.66
CA PRO A 86 -0.82 -8.92 3.72
C PRO A 86 -1.56 -8.92 5.06
N ILE A 87 -1.70 -7.74 5.67
CA ILE A 87 -2.50 -7.56 6.88
C ILE A 87 -3.91 -7.11 6.53
N LYS A 88 -4.86 -7.40 7.42
CA LYS A 88 -6.23 -6.92 7.29
C LYS A 88 -6.30 -5.42 7.59
N ILE A 89 -7.21 -4.75 6.91
CA ILE A 89 -7.58 -3.35 7.03
C ILE A 89 -9.07 -3.31 7.35
N LYS A 90 -9.44 -2.54 8.37
CA LYS A 90 -10.81 -2.36 8.81
C LYS A 90 -11.20 -0.90 8.68
N ARG A 91 -12.17 -0.63 7.81
CA ARG A 91 -12.77 0.71 7.62
C ARG A 91 -14.16 0.72 8.25
N ARG A 92 -14.54 1.83 8.86
CA ARG A 92 -15.87 2.06 9.43
C ARG A 92 -16.93 1.98 8.33
N GLY A 93 -17.88 1.06 8.52
CA GLY A 93 -18.96 0.85 7.56
C GLY A 93 -18.59 -0.04 6.37
N TRP A 94 -17.40 -0.64 6.37
CA TRP A 94 -16.97 -1.63 5.38
C TRP A 94 -16.58 -2.94 6.07
N GLU A 95 -16.59 -4.03 5.31
CA GLU A 95 -16.04 -5.30 5.76
C GLU A 95 -14.51 -5.25 5.89
N GLU A 96 -13.96 -6.12 6.72
CA GLU A 96 -12.50 -6.28 6.82
C GLU A 96 -11.95 -6.85 5.51
N ASP A 97 -10.93 -6.20 4.96
CA ASP A 97 -10.31 -6.58 3.68
C ASP A 97 -8.79 -6.45 3.79
N ILE A 98 -8.01 -7.04 2.90
CA ILE A 98 -6.55 -6.90 2.88
C ILE A 98 -6.07 -5.67 2.11
N LYS A 99 -7.02 -4.89 1.56
CA LYS A 99 -6.78 -3.74 0.71
C LYS A 99 -7.66 -2.56 1.09
N TYR A 100 -7.09 -1.37 0.99
CA TYR A 100 -7.83 -0.12 1.01
C TYR A 100 -8.03 0.33 -0.44
N VAL A 101 -9.26 0.30 -0.93
CA VAL A 101 -9.61 0.73 -2.29
C VAL A 101 -10.28 2.10 -2.27
N GLY A 102 -9.86 2.97 -3.19
CA GLY A 102 -10.44 4.30 -3.40
C GLY A 102 -9.53 5.43 -2.98
N ILE A 103 -10.05 6.66 -3.02
CA ILE A 103 -9.28 7.87 -2.70
C ILE A 103 -9.47 8.31 -1.25
N ALA A 104 -8.47 9.01 -0.73
CA ALA A 104 -8.52 9.69 0.57
C ALA A 104 -7.80 11.04 0.48
N SER A 105 -7.97 11.88 1.49
CA SER A 105 -7.15 13.07 1.66
C SER A 105 -5.70 12.70 1.97
N GLU A 106 -4.77 13.63 1.75
CA GLU A 106 -3.36 13.46 2.12
C GLU A 106 -3.21 13.17 3.62
N ASP A 107 -3.96 13.87 4.47
CA ASP A 107 -3.97 13.63 5.92
C ASP A 107 -4.38 12.20 6.26
N ASN A 108 -5.40 11.68 5.59
CA ASN A 108 -5.88 10.32 5.84
C ASN A 108 -4.89 9.26 5.33
N TYR A 109 -4.26 9.46 4.18
CA TYR A 109 -3.18 8.56 3.74
C TYR A 109 -1.97 8.60 4.68
N SER A 110 -1.61 9.78 5.17
CA SER A 110 -0.52 9.95 6.15
C SER A 110 -0.84 9.21 7.45
N LYS A 111 -2.08 9.30 7.94
CA LYS A 111 -2.57 8.54 9.10
C LYS A 111 -2.52 7.04 8.84
N ILE A 112 -3.00 6.55 7.69
CA ILE A 112 -2.97 5.13 7.34
C ILE A 112 -1.53 4.59 7.36
N VAL A 113 -0.57 5.33 6.81
CA VAL A 113 0.86 4.95 6.82
C VAL A 113 1.42 4.94 8.25
N SER A 114 1.17 6.00 9.04
CA SER A 114 1.64 6.06 10.44
C SER A 114 1.06 4.93 11.28
N MET A 115 -0.25 4.70 11.20
CA MET A 115 -0.94 3.64 11.92
C MET A 115 -0.48 2.26 11.43
N GLY A 116 -0.20 2.09 10.14
CA GLY A 116 0.39 0.86 9.61
C GLY A 116 1.74 0.56 10.25
N ARG A 117 2.62 1.56 10.36
CA ARG A 117 3.93 1.43 11.03
C ARG A 117 3.80 1.03 12.49
N GLU A 118 2.81 1.57 13.21
CA GLU A 118 2.59 1.31 14.63
C GLU A 118 1.85 0.00 14.92
N GLN A 119 0.86 -0.36 14.10
CA GLN A 119 -0.09 -1.43 14.41
C GLN A 119 0.21 -2.75 13.70
N ALA A 120 0.90 -2.74 12.56
CA ALA A 120 1.20 -3.97 11.81
C ALA A 120 1.93 -5.02 12.64
N ILE A 121 2.72 -4.57 13.64
CA ILE A 121 3.46 -5.44 14.56
C ILE A 121 2.57 -6.21 15.55
N THR A 122 1.33 -5.76 15.76
CA THR A 122 0.44 -6.31 16.79
C THR A 122 -0.34 -7.53 16.31
N GLY A 123 -0.35 -7.80 14.99
CA GLY A 123 -1.18 -8.85 14.39
C GLY A 123 -2.68 -8.53 14.34
N ASN A 124 -3.10 -7.36 14.84
CA ASN A 124 -4.46 -6.88 14.71
C ASN A 124 -4.70 -6.27 13.32
N PRO A 125 -5.95 -6.23 12.85
CA PRO A 125 -6.29 -5.45 11.67
C PRO A 125 -5.87 -3.99 11.84
N LEU A 126 -5.36 -3.39 10.77
CA LEU A 126 -5.15 -1.94 10.68
C LEU A 126 -6.52 -1.26 10.67
N ILE A 127 -6.88 -0.60 11.77
CA ILE A 127 -8.13 0.14 11.86
C ILE A 127 -7.88 1.52 11.28
N CYS A 128 -8.58 1.90 10.22
CA CYS A 128 -8.42 3.21 9.60
C CYS A 128 -9.76 3.87 9.30
N ASP A 129 -9.82 5.20 9.47
CA ASP A 129 -10.70 6.18 8.81
C ASP A 129 -10.45 7.60 9.33
#